data_AF-A0A9W6U930-F1
#
_entry.id   AF-A0A9W6U930-F1
#
_cell.length_a   1.000
_cell.length_b   1.000
_cell.length_c   1.000
_cell.angle_alpha   90.00
_cell.angle_beta   90.00
_cell.angle_gamma   90.00
#
_symmetry.space_group_name_H-M   'P 1'
#
loop_
_entity.id
_entity.type
_entity.pdbx_description
1 polymer ?
#
loop_
_entity_poly.entity_id
_entity_poly.type
_entity_poly.pdbx_seq_one_letter_code
_entity_poly.pdbx_strand_id
1 'polypeptide(L)'
;MPKSVKSNTCSDQREAQEEARATRNSRAKAFTCWEAAPSVWEKIAERQLKERLRGEQTQKELRAACATQAKLALELKKKLKLCMREKRLSSLTRPNHLRIWDLITDDSAGIYAEQLTQVAKTYLEIQHQCSQPNNSLQLATNLTQGAELMKRNSNGTGVVFEMKSATTLPFDVHEAGSA
;
A
#
# COMPACT_ATOMS: atom_id res chain seq x y z
N MET A 1 4.02 112.43 -4.00
CA MET A 1 4.55 111.59 -2.91
C MET A 1 3.88 110.22 -3.00
N PRO A 2 4.63 109.12 -3.19
CA PRO A 2 4.05 107.82 -3.52
C PRO A 2 3.53 107.09 -2.27
N LYS A 3 2.41 106.37 -2.42
CA LYS A 3 1.90 105.42 -1.43
C LYS A 3 2.48 104.04 -1.73
N SER A 4 3.12 103.47 -0.72
CA SER A 4 3.45 102.05 -0.62
C SER A 4 2.25 101.33 -0.02
N VAL A 5 1.73 100.28 -0.67
CA VAL A 5 0.92 99.25 -0.02
C VAL A 5 1.37 97.88 -0.53
N LYS A 6 1.61 97.01 0.45
CA LYS A 6 2.33 95.75 0.40
C LYS A 6 1.45 94.59 -0.06
N SER A 7 2.11 93.71 -0.83
CA SER A 7 2.03 92.24 -0.82
C SER A 7 0.99 91.56 0.08
N ASN A 8 0.08 90.77 -0.51
CA ASN A 8 -0.65 89.70 0.18
C ASN A 8 -1.03 88.50 -0.73
N THR A 9 -0.36 88.28 -1.87
CA THR A 9 -0.79 87.28 -2.87
C THR A 9 -0.14 85.89 -2.70
N CYS A 10 0.70 85.69 -1.69
CA CYS A 10 1.51 84.46 -1.55
C CYS A 10 0.86 83.38 -0.65
N SER A 11 0.03 83.79 0.32
CA SER A 11 -0.60 82.85 1.26
C SER A 11 -1.76 82.08 0.62
N ASP A 12 -2.62 82.75 -0.14
CA ASP A 12 -3.80 82.14 -0.77
C ASP A 12 -3.45 81.07 -1.82
N GLN A 13 -2.30 81.21 -2.49
CA GLN A 13 -1.85 80.23 -3.48
C GLN A 13 -1.36 78.93 -2.86
N ARG A 14 -0.85 78.97 -1.62
CA ARG A 14 -0.42 77.76 -0.89
C ARG A 14 -1.60 76.95 -0.38
N GLU A 15 -2.62 77.63 0.15
CA GLU A 15 -3.82 76.99 0.68
C GLU A 15 -4.62 76.30 -0.44
N ALA A 16 -4.79 76.95 -1.59
CA ALA A 16 -5.42 76.35 -2.77
C ALA A 16 -4.62 75.17 -3.35
N GLN A 17 -3.29 75.21 -3.31
CA GLN A 17 -2.45 74.08 -3.73
C GLN A 17 -2.51 72.90 -2.77
N GLU A 18 -2.64 73.16 -1.46
CA GLU A 18 -2.70 72.13 -0.44
C GLU A 18 -4.07 71.43 -0.44
N GLU A 19 -5.15 72.18 -0.65
CA GLU A 19 -6.51 71.64 -0.80
C GLU A 19 -6.66 70.83 -2.12
N ALA A 20 -6.05 71.30 -3.22
CA ALA A 20 -5.97 70.55 -4.47
C ALA A 20 -5.13 69.26 -4.33
N ARG A 21 -4.06 69.28 -3.52
CA ARG A 21 -3.27 68.08 -3.19
C ARG A 21 -4.04 67.13 -2.28
N ALA A 22 -4.79 67.64 -1.29
CA ALA A 22 -5.59 66.84 -0.38
C ALA A 22 -6.76 66.14 -1.11
N THR A 23 -7.43 66.84 -2.02
CA THR A 23 -8.51 66.26 -2.85
C THR A 23 -7.97 65.28 -3.89
N ARG A 24 -6.80 65.56 -4.51
CA ARG A 24 -6.14 64.61 -5.43
C ARG A 24 -5.67 63.35 -4.70
N ASN A 25 -5.14 63.49 -3.49
CA ASN A 25 -4.70 62.34 -2.68
C ASN A 25 -5.89 61.54 -2.12
N SER A 26 -7.00 62.20 -1.80
CA SER A 26 -8.25 61.52 -1.40
C SER A 26 -8.91 60.79 -2.56
N ARG A 27 -8.86 61.35 -3.78
CA ARG A 27 -9.37 60.69 -5.00
C ARG A 27 -8.47 59.54 -5.46
N ALA A 28 -7.16 59.67 -5.28
CA ALA A 28 -6.20 58.58 -5.52
C ALA A 28 -6.36 57.44 -4.50
N LYS A 29 -6.57 57.77 -3.21
CA LYS A 29 -6.88 56.78 -2.15
C LYS A 29 -8.24 56.10 -2.35
N ALA A 30 -9.24 56.83 -2.87
CA ALA A 30 -10.54 56.26 -3.21
C ALA A 30 -10.48 55.29 -4.40
N PHE A 31 -9.48 55.41 -5.29
CA PHE A 31 -9.25 54.48 -6.40
C PHE A 31 -8.45 53.23 -6.00
N THR A 32 -7.74 53.26 -4.87
CA THR A 32 -6.98 52.11 -4.34
C THR A 32 -7.72 51.37 -3.22
N CYS A 33 -8.86 51.89 -2.74
CA CYS A 33 -9.68 51.28 -1.69
C CYS A 33 -10.89 50.55 -2.28
N TRP A 34 -10.70 49.92 -3.43
CA TRP A 34 -11.52 48.78 -3.81
C TRP A 34 -10.56 47.60 -3.74
N GLU A 35 -10.41 47.00 -2.55
CA GLU A 35 -10.20 45.57 -2.52
C GLU A 35 -11.41 44.98 -3.26
N ALA A 36 -11.26 44.80 -4.57
CA ALA A 36 -12.28 44.19 -5.39
C ALA A 36 -12.54 42.83 -4.76
N ALA A 37 -13.75 42.62 -4.26
CA ALA A 37 -14.12 41.35 -3.66
C ALA A 37 -13.68 40.23 -4.60
N PRO A 38 -12.97 39.20 -4.09
CA PRO A 38 -12.32 38.22 -4.95
C PRO A 38 -13.36 37.64 -5.90
N SER A 39 -13.04 37.74 -7.20
CA SER A 39 -13.93 37.32 -8.27
C SER A 39 -14.37 35.88 -8.01
N VAL A 40 -15.59 35.53 -8.39
CA VAL A 40 -16.08 34.14 -8.29
C VAL A 40 -15.07 33.18 -8.95
N TRP A 41 -14.43 33.60 -10.03
CA TRP A 41 -13.38 32.85 -10.72
C TRP A 41 -12.09 32.70 -9.91
N GLU A 42 -11.72 33.70 -9.12
CA GLU A 42 -10.54 33.65 -8.25
C GLU A 42 -10.74 32.63 -7.13
N LYS A 43 -11.93 32.61 -6.51
CA LYS A 43 -12.28 31.60 -5.49
C LYS A 43 -12.31 30.19 -6.08
N ILE A 44 -12.81 30.03 -7.30
CA ILE A 44 -12.81 28.74 -8.01
C ILE A 44 -11.37 28.31 -8.29
N ALA A 45 -10.53 29.20 -8.82
CA ALA A 45 -9.13 28.91 -9.12
C ALA A 45 -8.35 28.53 -7.86
N GLU A 46 -8.54 29.26 -6.75
CA GLU A 46 -7.92 28.97 -5.47
C GLU A 46 -8.33 27.58 -4.95
N ARG A 47 -9.63 27.24 -5.02
CA ARG A 47 -10.12 25.91 -4.64
C ARG A 47 -9.49 24.81 -5.50
N GLN A 48 -9.45 25.00 -6.83
CA GLN A 48 -8.85 24.03 -7.74
C GLN A 48 -7.35 23.82 -7.45
N LEU A 49 -6.62 24.90 -7.14
CA LEU A 49 -5.23 24.82 -6.76
C LEU A 49 -5.05 24.04 -5.44
N LYS A 50 -5.85 24.32 -4.41
CA LYS A 50 -5.80 23.61 -3.12
C LYS A 50 -6.08 22.12 -3.29
N GLU A 51 -7.09 21.76 -4.07
CA GLU A 51 -7.43 20.36 -4.33
C GLU A 51 -6.32 19.63 -5.10
N ARG A 52 -5.71 20.28 -6.11
CA ARG A 52 -4.56 19.72 -6.84
C ARG A 52 -3.37 19.49 -5.92
N LEU A 53 -3.00 20.48 -5.10
CA LEU A 53 -1.89 20.35 -4.15
C LEU A 53 -2.13 19.22 -3.14
N ARG A 54 -3.37 19.08 -2.64
CA ARG A 54 -3.71 17.95 -1.76
C ARG A 54 -3.55 16.61 -2.48
N GLY A 55 -4.00 16.52 -3.73
CA GLY A 55 -3.84 15.32 -4.55
C GLY A 55 -2.38 14.97 -4.85
N GLU A 56 -1.55 15.96 -5.17
CA GLU A 56 -0.12 15.77 -5.41
C GLU A 56 0.61 15.32 -4.13
N GLN A 57 0.26 15.90 -2.98
CA GLN A 57 0.83 15.52 -1.69
C GLN A 57 0.48 14.07 -1.34
N THR A 58 -0.79 13.68 -1.42
CA THR A 58 -1.20 12.29 -1.14
C THR A 58 -0.60 11.31 -2.14
N GLN A 59 -0.49 11.68 -3.42
CA GLN A 59 0.17 10.87 -4.43
C GLN A 59 1.65 10.67 -4.11
N LYS A 60 2.35 11.72 -3.65
CA LYS A 60 3.76 11.63 -3.25
C LYS A 60 3.94 10.71 -2.04
N GLU A 61 3.07 10.82 -1.04
CA GLU A 61 3.08 9.95 0.14
C GLU A 61 2.80 8.49 -0.23
N LEU A 62 1.78 8.24 -1.06
CA LEU A 62 1.46 6.91 -1.58
C LEU A 62 2.64 6.31 -2.35
N ARG A 63 3.29 7.09 -3.23
CA ARG A 63 4.48 6.62 -3.96
C ARG A 63 5.63 6.27 -3.01
N ALA A 64 5.85 7.07 -1.97
CA ALA A 64 6.88 6.78 -0.97
C ALA A 64 6.57 5.49 -0.21
N ALA A 65 5.31 5.29 0.24
CA ALA A 65 4.87 4.08 0.91
C ALA A 65 4.98 2.84 0.00
N CYS A 66 4.59 2.95 -1.27
CA CYS A 66 4.78 1.87 -2.25
C CYS A 66 6.26 1.52 -2.44
N ALA A 67 7.15 2.52 -2.47
CA ALA A 67 8.59 2.28 -2.61
C ALA A 67 9.17 1.57 -1.37
N THR A 68 8.74 1.92 -0.16
CA THR A 68 9.19 1.23 1.07
C THR A 68 8.67 -0.21 1.11
N GLN A 69 7.41 -0.43 0.74
CA GLN A 69 6.83 -1.78 0.66
C GLN A 69 7.51 -2.64 -0.41
N ALA A 70 7.81 -2.08 -1.57
CA ALA A 70 8.55 -2.77 -2.63
C ALA A 70 9.96 -3.17 -2.17
N LYS A 71 10.65 -2.28 -1.44
CA LYS A 71 11.96 -2.59 -0.83
C LYS A 71 11.86 -3.74 0.17
N LEU A 72 10.86 -3.72 1.06
CA LEU A 72 10.62 -4.80 2.02
C LEU A 72 10.35 -6.13 1.32
N ALA A 73 9.48 -6.13 0.30
CA ALA A 73 9.17 -7.32 -0.48
C ALA A 73 10.43 -7.90 -1.15
N LEU A 74 11.32 -7.04 -1.65
CA LEU A 74 12.60 -7.46 -2.24
C LEU A 74 13.54 -8.08 -1.21
N GLU A 75 13.64 -7.49 -0.01
CA GLU A 75 14.45 -8.03 1.08
C GLU A 75 13.91 -9.38 1.59
N LEU A 76 12.58 -9.51 1.72
CA LEU A 76 11.94 -10.78 2.06
C LEU A 76 12.21 -11.84 0.99
N LYS A 77 12.12 -11.48 -0.30
CA LYS A 77 12.47 -12.38 -1.41
C LYS A 77 13.92 -12.83 -1.34
N LYS A 78 14.87 -11.94 -1.01
CA LYS A 78 16.28 -12.30 -0.81
C LYS A 78 16.45 -13.27 0.36
N LYS A 79 15.84 -12.98 1.52
CA LYS A 79 15.89 -13.87 2.70
C LYS A 79 15.29 -15.24 2.40
N LEU A 80 14.17 -15.30 1.69
CA LEU A 80 13.55 -16.57 1.29
C LEU A 80 14.46 -17.37 0.38
N LYS A 81 15.09 -16.74 -0.62
CA LYS A 81 16.09 -17.40 -1.47
C LYS A 81 17.28 -17.94 -0.66
N LEU A 82 17.77 -17.16 0.30
CA LEU A 82 18.87 -17.58 1.17
C LEU A 82 18.47 -18.78 2.04
N CYS A 83 17.31 -18.70 2.70
CA CYS A 83 16.77 -19.78 3.53
C CYS A 83 16.56 -21.08 2.72
N MET A 84 16.06 -20.97 1.48
CA MET A 84 15.89 -22.12 0.60
C MET A 84 17.25 -22.72 0.16
N ARG A 85 18.26 -21.86 -0.08
CA ARG A 85 19.62 -22.32 -0.38
C ARG A 85 20.26 -23.01 0.82
N GLU A 86 20.13 -22.44 2.01
CA GLU A 86 20.61 -23.04 3.25
C GLU A 86 19.92 -24.37 3.53
N LYS A 87 18.58 -24.46 3.44
CA LYS A 87 17.86 -25.73 3.60
C LYS A 87 18.34 -26.80 2.61
N ARG A 88 18.61 -26.43 1.34
CA ARG A 88 19.17 -27.35 0.34
C ARG A 88 20.57 -27.83 0.72
N LEU A 89 21.43 -26.92 1.19
CA LEU A 89 22.77 -27.28 1.69
C LEU A 89 22.67 -28.14 2.95
N SER A 90 21.79 -27.82 3.90
CA SER A 90 21.54 -28.64 5.10
C SER A 90 20.96 -30.01 4.75
N SER A 91 20.14 -30.14 3.71
CA SER A 91 19.69 -31.46 3.22
C SER A 91 20.80 -32.27 2.56
N LEU A 92 21.79 -31.63 1.95
CA LEU A 92 23.00 -32.28 1.42
C LEU A 92 24.01 -32.64 2.52
N THR A 93 23.98 -31.89 3.64
CA THR A 93 24.87 -32.09 4.79
C THR A 93 24.21 -32.89 5.91
N ARG A 94 22.95 -33.35 5.74
CA ARG A 94 22.47 -34.46 6.57
C ARG A 94 23.46 -35.58 6.32
N PRO A 95 24.16 -36.09 7.35
CA PRO A 95 24.91 -37.31 7.18
C PRO A 95 23.84 -38.34 6.86
N ASN A 96 23.66 -38.59 5.55
CA ASN A 96 22.89 -39.73 5.12
C ASN A 96 23.54 -40.87 5.88
N HIS A 97 22.70 -41.54 6.65
CA HIS A 97 22.98 -42.75 7.39
C HIS A 97 23.31 -43.90 6.43
N LEU A 98 24.13 -43.63 5.41
CA LEU A 98 24.81 -44.61 4.57
C LEU A 98 25.86 -45.25 5.45
N ARG A 99 25.41 -45.96 6.49
CA ARG A 99 26.10 -47.16 6.92
C ARG A 99 26.18 -48.00 5.65
N ILE A 100 27.37 -48.11 5.11
CA ILE A 100 27.67 -49.09 4.07
C ILE A 100 27.37 -50.43 4.75
N TRP A 101 26.23 -51.01 4.41
CA TRP A 101 25.79 -52.27 4.97
C TRP A 101 26.76 -53.34 4.50
N ASP A 102 27.57 -53.85 5.43
CA ASP A 102 28.39 -55.01 5.16
C ASP A 102 27.47 -56.23 5.17
N LEU A 103 26.98 -56.60 3.97
CA LEU A 103 26.05 -57.72 3.72
C LEU A 103 26.63 -59.10 4.12
N ILE A 104 27.84 -59.10 4.67
CA ILE A 104 28.59 -60.28 5.11
C ILE A 104 28.13 -60.73 6.51
N THR A 105 27.46 -59.86 7.28
CA THR A 105 27.00 -60.14 8.65
C THR A 105 25.60 -60.75 8.69
N ASP A 106 25.40 -61.83 9.47
CA ASP A 106 24.16 -62.62 9.63
C ASP A 106 23.05 -61.92 10.46
N ASP A 107 22.97 -60.58 10.41
CA ASP A 107 21.92 -59.80 11.08
C ASP A 107 20.91 -59.25 10.06
N SER A 108 20.45 -60.12 9.17
CA SER A 108 19.50 -59.76 8.11
C SER A 108 18.19 -59.21 8.68
N ALA A 109 17.73 -59.73 9.82
CA ALA A 109 16.52 -59.26 10.50
C ALA A 109 16.64 -57.82 10.99
N GLY A 110 17.78 -57.43 11.59
CA GLY A 110 18.05 -56.05 12.00
C GLY A 110 18.06 -55.09 10.82
N ILE A 111 18.65 -55.51 9.68
CA ILE A 111 18.69 -54.72 8.44
C ILE A 111 17.27 -54.45 7.93
N TYR A 112 16.41 -55.48 7.84
CA TYR A 112 15.04 -55.30 7.34
C TYR A 112 14.17 -54.44 8.26
N ALA A 113 14.33 -54.57 9.58
CA ALA A 113 13.61 -53.75 10.55
C ALA A 113 13.99 -52.27 10.44
N GLU A 114 15.28 -51.97 10.27
CA GLU A 114 15.75 -50.59 10.06
C GLU A 114 15.27 -50.03 8.72
N GLN A 115 15.29 -50.83 7.65
CA GLN A 115 14.76 -50.45 6.33
C GLN A 115 13.26 -50.11 6.39
N LEU A 116 12.45 -50.95 7.03
CA LEU A 116 11.02 -50.69 7.21
C LEU A 116 10.77 -49.40 8.00
N THR A 117 11.56 -49.17 9.05
CA THR A 117 11.47 -47.95 9.85
C THR A 117 11.81 -46.70 9.03
N GLN A 118 12.83 -46.79 8.18
CA GLN A 118 13.23 -45.70 7.28
C GLN A 118 12.18 -45.42 6.20
N VAL A 119 11.55 -46.46 5.65
CA VAL A 119 10.43 -46.33 4.71
C VAL A 119 9.22 -45.68 5.39
N ALA A 120 8.84 -46.13 6.58
CA ALA A 120 7.74 -45.54 7.34
C ALA A 120 7.99 -44.05 7.65
N LYS A 121 9.23 -43.71 8.05
CA LYS A 121 9.64 -42.33 8.34
C LYS A 121 9.58 -41.44 7.11
N THR A 122 10.07 -41.91 5.96
CA THR A 122 10.00 -41.14 4.71
C THR A 122 8.56 -40.94 4.24
N TYR A 123 7.69 -41.94 4.36
CA TYR A 123 6.26 -41.80 4.07
C TYR A 123 5.59 -40.71 4.92
N LEU A 124 5.88 -40.69 6.22
CA LEU A 124 5.35 -39.66 7.13
C LEU A 124 5.89 -38.27 6.80
N GLU A 125 7.17 -38.15 6.44
CA GLU A 125 7.77 -36.87 6.01
C GLU A 125 7.11 -36.33 4.73
N ILE A 126 6.81 -37.20 3.76
CA ILE A 126 6.10 -36.84 2.53
C ILE A 126 4.66 -36.42 2.83
N GLN A 127 3.95 -37.19 3.65
CA GLN A 127 2.57 -36.88 4.05
C GLN A 127 2.50 -35.52 4.78
N HIS A 128 3.46 -35.25 5.65
CA HIS A 128 3.54 -33.98 6.37
C HIS A 128 3.86 -32.81 5.42
N GLN A 129 4.74 -32.99 4.43
CA GLN A 129 5.01 -31.96 3.41
C GLN A 129 3.82 -31.70 2.49
N CYS A 130 3.06 -32.73 2.10
CA CYS A 130 1.81 -32.57 1.34
C CYS A 130 0.69 -31.90 2.15
N SER A 131 0.70 -32.06 3.48
CA SER A 131 -0.28 -31.46 4.39
C SER A 131 0.08 -30.03 4.81
N GLN A 132 1.30 -29.55 4.54
CA GLN A 132 1.70 -28.20 4.89
C GLN A 132 1.01 -27.18 3.97
N PRO A 133 0.23 -26.22 4.50
CA PRO A 133 -0.52 -25.21 3.74
C PRO A 133 0.39 -24.10 3.18
N ASN A 134 1.69 -24.33 3.04
CA ASN A 134 2.65 -23.33 2.53
C ASN A 134 2.40 -22.92 1.08
N ASN A 135 1.50 -23.64 0.39
CA ASN A 135 1.07 -23.37 -0.98
C ASN A 135 -0.38 -22.88 -1.08
N SER A 136 -1.09 -22.74 0.05
CA SER A 136 -2.45 -22.20 0.06
C SER A 136 -2.55 -20.89 0.83
N LEU A 137 -2.78 -19.81 0.10
CA LEU A 137 -3.23 -18.55 0.69
C LEU A 137 -4.75 -18.63 0.86
N GLN A 138 -5.21 -18.48 2.09
CA GLN A 138 -6.64 -18.28 2.37
C GLN A 138 -6.92 -16.79 2.23
N LEU A 139 -7.73 -16.40 1.24
CA LEU A 139 -8.20 -15.04 1.13
C LEU A 139 -9.52 -14.95 1.89
N ALA A 140 -9.49 -14.32 3.07
CA ALA A 140 -10.73 -13.97 3.77
C ALA A 140 -11.30 -12.71 3.10
N THR A 141 -12.13 -12.90 2.09
CA THR A 141 -12.98 -11.83 1.56
C THR A 141 -14.24 -11.80 2.43
N ASN A 142 -14.43 -10.70 3.17
CA ASN A 142 -15.55 -10.50 4.11
C ASN A 142 -16.95 -10.47 3.44
N LEU A 143 -17.07 -10.95 2.21
CA LEU A 143 -18.27 -10.98 1.39
C LEU A 143 -18.83 -12.40 1.22
N THR A 144 -18.04 -13.43 1.53
CA THR A 144 -18.44 -14.84 1.45
C THR A 144 -17.94 -15.58 2.69
N GLN A 145 -18.84 -16.24 3.44
CA GLN A 145 -18.47 -17.12 4.56
C GLN A 145 -17.67 -18.36 4.13
N GLY A 146 -17.43 -18.55 2.83
CA GLY A 146 -16.60 -19.63 2.29
C GLY A 146 -15.12 -19.26 2.28
N ALA A 147 -14.27 -20.18 2.75
CA ALA A 147 -12.82 -20.05 2.64
C ALA A 147 -12.40 -20.21 1.17
N GLU A 148 -11.98 -19.12 0.53
CA GLU A 148 -11.40 -19.15 -0.80
C GLU A 148 -9.97 -19.70 -0.70
N LEU A 149 -9.75 -20.91 -1.21
CA LEU A 149 -8.47 -21.60 -1.17
C LEU A 149 -7.75 -21.42 -2.50
N MET A 150 -6.70 -20.61 -2.50
CA MET A 150 -5.81 -20.48 -3.63
C MET A 150 -4.81 -21.65 -3.60
N LYS A 151 -4.85 -22.56 -4.57
CA LYS A 151 -3.94 -23.72 -4.65
C LYS A 151 -3.06 -23.64 -5.90
N ARG A 152 -1.79 -24.02 -5.76
CA ARG A 152 -0.92 -24.19 -6.94
C ARG A 152 -1.36 -25.44 -7.70
N ASN A 153 -1.52 -25.32 -9.03
CA ASN A 153 -1.90 -26.45 -9.87
C ASN A 153 -0.87 -27.58 -9.73
N SER A 154 -1.33 -28.82 -9.54
CA SER A 154 -0.51 -30.03 -9.47
C SER A 154 0.39 -30.20 -10.70
N ASN A 155 -0.04 -29.66 -11.84
CA ASN A 155 0.64 -29.77 -13.13
C ASN A 155 1.71 -28.67 -13.33
N GLY A 156 1.97 -27.85 -12.31
CA GLY A 156 3.00 -26.80 -12.33
C GLY A 156 2.66 -25.55 -13.15
N THR A 157 1.58 -25.58 -13.94
CA THR A 157 1.11 -24.45 -14.77
C THR A 157 -0.09 -23.78 -14.12
N GLY A 158 0.12 -22.57 -13.58
CA GLY A 158 -0.95 -21.71 -13.07
C GLY A 158 -1.36 -21.94 -11.62
N VAL A 159 -2.39 -21.20 -11.21
CA VAL A 159 -3.00 -21.23 -9.88
C VAL A 159 -4.48 -21.55 -10.05
N VAL A 160 -5.03 -22.40 -9.20
CA VAL A 160 -6.44 -22.78 -9.16
C VAL A 160 -7.08 -22.11 -7.93
N PHE A 161 -8.24 -21.50 -8.14
CA PHE A 161 -9.07 -20.97 -7.07
C PHE A 161 -10.17 -22.00 -6.77
N GLU A 162 -10.11 -22.60 -5.58
CA GLU A 162 -11.15 -23.50 -5.10
C GLU A 162 -12.06 -22.72 -4.16
N MET A 163 -13.24 -22.36 -4.67
CA MET A 163 -14.29 -21.71 -3.88
C MET A 163 -15.20 -22.77 -3.29
N LYS A 164 -15.14 -22.96 -1.98
CA LYS A 164 -16.11 -23.79 -1.26
C LYS A 164 -17.23 -22.89 -0.75
N SER A 165 -18.29 -22.73 -1.55
CA SER A 165 -19.51 -22.08 -1.09
C SER A 165 -20.35 -23.09 -0.29
N ALA A 166 -20.32 -22.99 1.03
CA ALA A 166 -21.39 -23.53 1.86
C ALA A 166 -22.47 -22.45 1.94
N THR A 167 -23.60 -22.65 1.26
CA THR A 167 -24.75 -21.75 1.35
C THR A 167 -25.47 -22.04 2.65
N THR A 168 -25.09 -21.38 3.74
CA THR A 168 -25.86 -21.42 4.98
C THR A 168 -26.97 -20.38 4.85
N LEU A 169 -28.19 -20.85 4.60
CA LEU A 169 -29.35 -19.95 4.55
C LEU A 169 -29.70 -19.51 5.97
N PRO A 170 -30.08 -18.23 6.20
CA PRO A 170 -30.40 -17.72 7.54
C PRO A 170 -31.78 -18.18 8.04
N PHE A 171 -32.39 -19.15 7.37
CA PHE A 171 -33.67 -19.75 7.69
C PHE A 171 -33.66 -21.21 7.27
N ASP A 172 -34.46 -22.02 7.94
CA ASP A 172 -34.62 -23.42 7.60
C ASP A 172 -35.30 -23.56 6.24
N VAL A 173 -34.64 -24.25 5.31
CA VAL A 173 -35.29 -24.71 4.08
C VAL A 173 -36.03 -25.99 4.42
N HIS A 174 -37.34 -25.90 4.56
CA HIS A 174 -38.17 -27.10 4.49
C HIS A 174 -38.09 -27.62 3.06
N GLU A 175 -37.45 -28.78 2.89
CA GLU A 175 -37.57 -29.54 1.66
C GLU A 175 -39.06 -29.76 1.41
N ALA A 176 -39.60 -29.13 0.36
CA ALA A 176 -40.85 -29.55 -0.24
C ALA A 176 -40.59 -30.88 -0.94
N GLY A 177 -40.44 -31.93 -0.13
CA GLY A 177 -40.30 -33.28 -0.59
C GLY A 177 -41.62 -33.81 -1.16
N SER A 178 -41.49 -34.41 -2.34
CA SER A 178 -42.36 -35.44 -2.91
C SER A 178 -43.68 -35.00 -3.53
N ALA A 179 -43.70 -34.95 -4.86
CA ALA A 179 -44.84 -35.37 -5.67
C ALA A 179 -44.38 -36.52 -6.57
#